data_AF-A0A2V8UZ01-F1
#
_entry.id   AF-A0A2V8UZ01-F1
#
_cell.length_a   1.000
_cell.length_b   1.000
_cell.length_c   1.000
_cell.angle_alpha   90.00
_cell.angle_beta   90.00
_cell.angle_gamma   90.00
#
_symmetry.space_group_name_H-M   'P 1'
#
loop_
_entity.id
_entity.type
_entity.pdbx_description
1 polymer ?
#
loop_
_entity_poly.entity_id
_entity_poly.type
_entity_poly.pdbx_seq_one_letter_code
_entity_poly.pdbx_strand_id
1 'polypeptide(L)' 'MQDKTFFQVIPGLKGYIGRSGMTHATLAGVVRALWPNPTGGISDSFFIESQEDSDGLNLSAYYIDMDVAGEGLLVSYWTE' A
#
# COMPACT_ATOMS: atom_id res chain seq x y z
N MET A 1 16.90 2.14 14.25
CA MET A 1 17.07 2.41 12.81
C MET A 1 15.68 2.74 12.28
N GLN A 2 15.50 3.59 11.26
CA GLN A 2 14.16 3.93 10.76
C GLN A 2 13.86 3.14 9.49
N ASP A 3 13.02 2.12 9.62
CA ASP A 3 12.56 1.32 8.49
C ASP A 3 11.32 1.93 7.86
N LYS A 4 11.34 2.09 6.53
CA LYS A 4 10.24 2.69 5.78
C LYS A 4 9.84 1.80 4.62
N THR A 5 8.54 1.60 4.45
CA THR A 5 7.96 0.83 3.34
C THR A 5 7.06 1.70 2.49
N PHE A 6 7.23 1.60 1.17
CA PHE A 6 6.55 2.40 0.17
C PHE A 6 5.66 1.50 -0.68
N PHE A 7 4.43 1.94 -0.83
CA PHE A 7 3.44 1.34 -1.70
C PHE A 7 3.14 2.33 -2.81
N GLN A 8 3.18 1.87 -4.05
CA GLN A 8 2.87 2.69 -5.21
C GLN A 8 2.00 1.89 -6.17
N VAL A 9 0.90 2.49 -6.63
CA VAL A 9 0.09 1.86 -7.69
C VAL A 9 0.73 2.08 -9.05
N ILE A 10 0.65 1.05 -9.89
CA ILE A 10 1.06 1.14 -11.29
C ILE A 10 0.08 2.09 -12.01
N PRO A 11 0.54 2.97 -12.91
CA PRO A 11 -0.35 3.83 -13.69
C PRO A 11 -1.48 3.05 -14.36
N GLY A 12 -2.70 3.55 -14.19
CA GLY A 12 -3.94 2.92 -14.66
C GLY A 12 -4.58 1.94 -13.66
N LEU A 13 -3.90 1.52 -12.60
CA LEU A 13 -4.42 0.55 -11.62
C LEU A 13 -4.79 1.24 -10.30
N LYS A 14 -5.87 0.80 -9.66
CA LYS A 14 -6.30 1.32 -8.36
C LYS A 14 -6.14 0.24 -7.30
N GLY A 15 -5.45 0.60 -6.22
CA GLY A 15 -5.11 -0.32 -5.14
C GLY A 15 -5.56 0.19 -3.79
N TYR A 16 -5.68 -0.73 -2.84
CA TYR A 16 -6.07 -0.44 -1.47
C TYR A 16 -5.11 -1.16 -0.52
N ILE A 17 -4.77 -0.47 0.56
CA ILE A 17 -4.00 -1.01 1.67
C ILE A 17 -4.89 -0.95 2.90
N GLY A 18 -4.92 -2.04 3.66
CA GLY A 18 -5.74 -2.14 4.85
C GLY A 18 -5.18 -3.11 5.88
N ARG A 19 -6.00 -3.38 6.90
CA ARG A 19 -5.73 -4.37 7.95
C ARG A 19 -6.50 -5.66 7.66
N SER A 20 -6.28 -6.67 8.49
CA SER A 20 -7.02 -7.93 8.41
C SER A 20 -8.54 -7.69 8.40
N GLY A 21 -9.24 -8.39 7.51
CA GLY A 21 -10.67 -8.22 7.29
C GLY A 21 -11.05 -7.00 6.44
N MET A 22 -10.08 -6.36 5.75
CA MET A 22 -10.42 -5.28 4.83
C MET A 22 -11.32 -5.75 3.68
N THR A 23 -12.14 -4.84 3.16
CA THR A 23 -12.88 -5.02 1.91
C THR A 23 -12.91 -3.71 1.15
N HIS A 24 -12.43 -3.71 -0.10
CA HIS A 24 -12.49 -2.51 -0.94
C HIS A 24 -13.93 -2.10 -1.26
N ALA A 25 -14.87 -3.06 -1.30
CA ALA A 25 -16.25 -2.82 -1.71
C ALA A 25 -17.02 -1.92 -0.72
N THR A 26 -16.74 -2.05 0.57
CA THR A 26 -17.37 -1.22 1.62
C THR A 26 -16.39 -0.28 2.31
N LEU A 27 -15.12 -0.30 1.90
CA LEU A 27 -13.99 0.40 2.53
C LEU A 27 -13.76 0.05 4.01
N ALA A 28 -14.39 -1.00 4.53
CA ALA A 28 -14.16 -1.44 5.89
C ALA A 28 -12.72 -1.94 6.01
N GLY A 29 -12.01 -1.51 7.07
CA GLY A 29 -10.62 -1.91 7.31
C GLY A 29 -9.57 -1.34 6.34
N VAL A 30 -9.97 -0.53 5.35
CA VAL A 30 -9.06 0.17 4.43
C VAL A 30 -8.36 1.30 5.18
N VAL A 31 -7.03 1.31 5.15
CA VAL A 31 -6.18 2.38 5.69
C VAL A 31 -5.96 3.46 4.63
N ARG A 32 -5.71 3.05 3.38
CA ARG A 32 -5.46 3.97 2.27
C ARG A 32 -5.92 3.40 0.94
N ALA A 33 -6.63 4.21 0.16
CA ALA A 33 -6.80 3.99 -1.27
C ALA A 33 -5.70 4.74 -2.03
N LEU A 34 -5.14 4.09 -3.04
CA LEU A 34 -4.11 4.62 -3.93
C LEU A 34 -4.68 4.75 -5.34
N TRP A 35 -4.68 5.96 -5.87
CA TRP A 35 -5.26 6.25 -7.18
C TRP A 35 -4.20 6.30 -8.29
N PRO A 36 -4.51 5.74 -9.47
CA PRO A 36 -3.65 5.88 -10.63
C PRO A 36 -3.63 7.32 -11.11
N ASN A 37 -2.49 7.77 -11.63
CA ASN A 37 -2.43 9.03 -12.38
C ASN A 37 -2.91 8.77 -13.84
N PRO A 38 -4.04 9.35 -14.27
CA PRO A 38 -4.63 9.06 -15.58
C PRO A 38 -3.90 9.75 -16.75
N THR A 39 -3.02 10.71 -16.47
CA THR A 39 -2.36 11.56 -17.47
C THR A 39 -0.90 11.20 -17.75
N GLY A 40 -0.42 10.08 -17.18
CA GLY A 40 1.00 9.72 -17.19
C GLY A 40 1.78 10.50 -16.12
N GLY A 41 2.65 9.80 -15.40
CA GLY A 41 3.37 10.32 -14.23
C GLY A 41 3.42 9.32 -13.08
N ILE A 42 3.85 9.77 -11.91
CA ILE A 42 3.85 8.95 -10.69
C ILE A 42 2.41 8.88 -10.17
N SER A 43 1.87 7.68 -10.04
CA SER A 43 0.59 7.46 -9.35
C SER A 43 0.73 7.65 -7.84
N ASP A 44 -0.38 7.61 -7.10
CA ASP A 44 -0.31 7.75 -5.64
C ASP A 44 0.70 6.78 -5.02
N SER A 45 1.46 7.33 -4.08
CA SER A 45 2.34 6.57 -3.20
C SER A 45 1.94 6.80 -1.74
N PHE A 46 2.12 5.78 -0.93
CA PHE A 46 1.89 5.82 0.50
C PHE A 46 3.06 5.15 1.20
N PHE A 47 3.54 5.77 2.27
CA PHE A 47 4.62 5.21 3.07
C PHE A 47 4.12 4.87 4.47
N ILE A 48 4.66 3.79 5.01
CA ILE A 48 4.45 3.36 6.38
C ILE A 48 5.80 3.27 7.05
N GLU A 49 5.90 3.92 8.20
CA GLU A 49 7.04 3.84 9.10
C GLU A 49 6.73 2.81 10.20
N SER A 50 7.76 2.08 10.64
CA SER A 50 7.63 1.16 11.78
C SER A 50 7.07 1.91 13.00
N GLN A 51 6.06 1.33 13.66
CA GLN A 51 5.49 1.89 14.89
C GLN A 51 6.16 1.34 16.15
N GLU A 52 7.03 0.36 16.01
CA GLU A 52 7.84 -0.15 17.09
C GLU A 52 9.22 0.51 17.00
N ASP A 53 9.91 0.70 18.13
CA ASP A 53 11.36 1.04 18.18
C ASP A 53 12.21 -0.17 17.69
N SER A 54 11.75 -0.84 16.64
CA SER A 54 12.35 -2.00 16.02
C SER A 54 12.58 -1.73 14.54
N ASP A 55 13.70 -2.26 14.06
CA ASP A 55 14.13 -2.21 12.66
C ASP A 55 13.38 -3.29 11.87
N GLY A 56 12.05 -3.28 11.95
CA GLY A 56 11.22 -4.25 11.25
C GLY A 56 9.78 -3.78 11.08
N LEU A 57 9.28 -3.87 9.85
CA LEU A 57 7.85 -3.73 9.56
C LEU A 57 7.20 -5.12 9.52
N ASN A 58 6.15 -5.35 10.33
CA ASN A 58 5.35 -6.56 10.21
C ASN A 58 4.43 -6.49 8.98
N LEU A 59 4.96 -6.88 7.82
CA LEU A 59 4.23 -6.90 6.55
C LEU A 59 2.94 -7.74 6.60
N SER A 60 2.89 -8.79 7.44
CA SER A 60 1.69 -9.64 7.58
C SER A 60 0.50 -8.93 8.22
N ALA A 61 0.72 -7.77 8.86
CA ALA A 61 -0.34 -6.93 9.40
C ALA A 61 -1.08 -6.15 8.30
N TYR A 62 -0.50 -6.03 7.11
CA TYR A 62 -1.04 -5.27 6.00
C TYR A 62 -1.63 -6.19 4.94
N TYR A 63 -2.78 -5.79 4.45
CA TYR A 63 -3.53 -6.49 3.40
C TYR A 63 -3.60 -5.57 2.20
N ILE A 64 -3.50 -6.17 1.03
CA ILE A 64 -3.54 -5.50 -0.25
C ILE A 64 -4.73 -6.04 -1.02
N ASP A 65 -5.46 -5.14 -1.65
CA ASP A 65 -6.58 -5.45 -2.52
C ASP A 65 -6.58 -4.50 -3.73
N MET A 66 -7.18 -4.92 -4.84
CA MET A 66 -7.16 -4.19 -6.11
C MET A 66 -8.57 -4.09 -6.70
N ASP A 67 -8.84 -3.04 -7.49
CA ASP A 67 -10.14 -2.87 -8.15
C ASP A 67 -10.40 -3.98 -9.19
N VAL A 68 -9.35 -4.48 -9.87
CA VAL A 68 -9.45 -5.56 -10.85
C VAL A 68 -8.56 -6.74 -10.47
N ALA A 69 -9.11 -7.95 -10.58
CA ALA A 69 -8.38 -9.18 -10.31
C ALA A 69 -7.18 -9.34 -11.27
N GLY A 70 -5.99 -9.59 -10.73
CA GLY A 70 -4.76 -9.72 -11.50
C GLY A 70 -3.96 -8.42 -11.64
N GLU A 71 -4.47 -7.29 -11.13
CA GLU A 71 -3.66 -6.08 -10.96
C GLU A 71 -2.64 -6.23 -9.82
N GLY A 72 -1.61 -5.38 -9.83
CA GLY A 72 -0.54 -5.40 -8.84
C GLY A 72 -0.12 -4.03 -8.32
N LEU A 73 0.43 -4.03 -7.10
CA LEU A 73 1.08 -2.89 -6.47
C LEU A 73 2.60 -3.10 -6.46
N LEU A 74 3.35 -2.00 -6.56
CA LEU A 74 4.78 -2.01 -6.27
C LEU A 74 4.99 -1.75 -4.79
N VAL A 75 5.73 -2.64 -4.14
CA VAL A 75 6.11 -2.52 -2.72
C VAL A 75 7.62 -2.49 -2.62
N SER A 76 8.15 -1.42 -2.04
CA SER A 76 9.59 -1.23 -1.81
C SER A 76 9.84 -1.02 -0.33
N TYR A 77 10.85 -1.70 0.23
CA TYR A 77 11.29 -1.52 1.61
C TYR A 77 12.73 -1.00 1.62
N TRP A 78 13.05 -0.16 2.59
CA TRP A 78 14.43 0.23 2.85
C TRP A 78 14.70 0.29 4.36
N THR A 79 15.94 -0.01 4.70
CA THR A 79 16.50 0.03 6.05
C THR A 79 17.71 0.96 5.99
N GLU A 80 17.76 2.00 6.84
CA GLU A 80 18.85 3.00 6.85
C GLU A 80 19.99 2.66 7.81
#